data_AF-A0A062VTU3-F1
#
_entry.id   AF-A0A062VTU3-F1
#
_cell.length_a   1.000
_cell.length_b   1.000
_cell.length_c   1.000
_cell.angle_alpha   90.00
_cell.angle_beta   90.00
_cell.angle_gamma   90.00
#
_symmetry.space_group_name_H-M   'P 1'
#
loop_
_entity.id
_entity.type
_entity.pdbx_description
1 polymer ?
#
loop_
_entity_poly.entity_id
_entity_poly.type
_entity_poly.pdbx_seq_one_letter_code
_entity_poly.pdbx_strand_id
1 'polypeptide(L)'
;MNLYLVRNTTGDAIWIAHEDDEMRIWSYVPNTGKFHLNQGLYLDFFFEHKNTYEPITVAAAQQAIRDGIGKLDGRTLSHLIERFQADPSARTVEDVLGATPIPTTRQQASARARALAAAPAGQWMTWKSYPRERKQLAHVAVTDIRSGKVRALRELGKVDVRLEDVDDQVQVLVARAS
;
A
#
# COMPACT_ATOMS: atom_id res chain seq x y z
N MET A 1 18.01 12.06 -4.04
CA MET A 1 17.17 10.89 -3.66
C MET A 1 16.07 10.64 -4.68
N ASN A 2 16.06 9.45 -5.30
CA ASN A 2 15.06 9.02 -6.27
C ASN A 2 14.45 7.67 -5.90
N LEU A 3 13.19 7.44 -6.28
CA LEU A 3 12.50 6.16 -6.11
C LEU A 3 12.11 5.61 -7.47
N TYR A 4 12.25 4.29 -7.63
CA TYR A 4 11.94 3.61 -8.87
C TYR A 4 11.10 2.36 -8.62
N LEU A 5 10.13 2.12 -9.50
CA LEU A 5 9.54 0.81 -9.69
C LEU A 5 10.42 0.04 -10.69
N VAL A 6 10.99 -1.07 -10.23
CA VAL A 6 11.85 -1.91 -11.07
C VAL A 6 11.02 -3.02 -11.69
N ARG A 7 11.08 -3.14 -13.01
CA ARG A 7 10.45 -4.24 -13.74
C ARG A 7 11.49 -5.08 -14.46
N ASN A 8 11.33 -6.39 -14.39
CA ASN A 8 12.20 -7.32 -15.11
C ASN A 8 11.99 -7.25 -16.64
N THR A 9 12.74 -8.04 -17.38
CA THR A 9 12.63 -8.14 -18.85
C THR A 9 11.27 -8.66 -19.34
N THR A 10 10.48 -9.31 -18.48
CA THR A 10 9.10 -9.73 -18.79
C THR A 10 8.05 -8.67 -18.46
N GLY A 11 8.46 -7.53 -17.86
CA GLY A 11 7.59 -6.41 -17.49
C GLY A 11 6.99 -6.51 -16.08
N ASP A 12 7.29 -7.57 -15.34
CA ASP A 12 6.77 -7.78 -13.99
C ASP A 12 7.46 -6.85 -13.00
N ALA A 13 6.66 -6.23 -12.12
CA ALA A 13 7.17 -5.40 -11.04
C ALA A 13 7.83 -6.27 -9.96
N ILE A 14 9.14 -6.16 -9.83
CA ILE A 14 9.95 -7.04 -8.97
C ILE A 14 10.52 -6.32 -7.75
N TRP A 15 10.77 -5.01 -7.82
CA TRP A 15 11.34 -4.26 -6.70
C TRP A 15 10.85 -2.82 -6.63
N ILE A 16 10.91 -2.25 -5.43
CA ILE A 16 11.02 -0.80 -5.23
C ILE A 16 12.48 -0.51 -4.96
N ALA A 17 13.09 0.32 -5.80
CA ALA A 17 14.46 0.78 -5.64
C ALA A 17 14.51 2.22 -5.15
N HIS A 18 15.50 2.52 -4.32
CA HIS A 18 15.82 3.85 -3.83
C HIS A 18 17.28 4.16 -4.12
N GLU A 19 17.53 5.25 -4.84
CA GLU A 19 18.86 5.81 -5.06
C GLU A 19 19.09 6.92 -4.03
N ASP A 20 20.10 6.73 -3.19
CA ASP A 20 20.53 7.77 -2.24
C ASP A 20 21.56 8.74 -2.83
N ASP A 21 21.96 9.74 -2.05
CA ASP A 21 22.84 10.82 -2.53
C ASP A 21 24.29 10.37 -2.76
N GLU A 22 24.65 9.14 -2.35
CA GLU A 22 25.93 8.50 -2.66
C GLU A 22 25.83 7.54 -3.87
N MET A 23 24.74 7.65 -4.66
CA MET A 23 24.45 6.78 -5.82
C MET A 23 24.33 5.29 -5.44
N ARG A 24 24.01 4.98 -4.18
CA ARG A 24 23.78 3.60 -3.76
C ARG A 24 22.34 3.22 -4.07
N ILE A 25 22.15 2.04 -4.65
CA ILE A 25 20.83 1.48 -4.92
C ILE A 25 20.40 0.54 -3.78
N TRP A 26 19.31 0.89 -3.13
CA TRP A 26 18.65 0.11 -2.10
C TRP A 26 17.37 -0.51 -2.64
N SER A 27 17.06 -1.77 -2.33
CA SER A 27 15.80 -2.42 -2.72
C SER A 27 14.97 -2.82 -1.51
N TYR A 28 13.66 -2.54 -1.56
CA TYR A 28 12.72 -3.02 -0.56
C TYR A 28 12.50 -4.53 -0.66
N VAL A 29 12.75 -5.27 0.43
CA VAL A 29 12.53 -6.72 0.50
C VAL A 29 11.31 -7.02 1.39
N PRO A 30 10.17 -7.48 0.84
CA PRO A 30 8.95 -7.71 1.62
C PRO A 30 9.12 -8.73 2.73
N ASN A 31 10.00 -9.72 2.54
CA ASN A 31 10.25 -10.78 3.50
C ASN A 31 10.90 -10.27 4.80
N THR A 32 11.56 -9.10 4.77
CA THR A 32 12.16 -8.43 5.94
C THR A 32 11.42 -7.15 6.33
N GLY A 33 10.65 -6.57 5.40
CA GLY A 33 10.00 -5.28 5.58
C GLY A 33 10.97 -4.10 5.55
N LYS A 34 12.16 -4.28 4.97
CA LYS A 34 13.26 -3.30 5.00
C LYS A 34 13.87 -3.07 3.62
N PHE A 35 14.58 -1.96 3.48
CA PHE A 35 15.45 -1.69 2.34
C PHE A 35 16.85 -2.23 2.59
N HIS A 36 17.40 -2.91 1.59
CA HIS A 36 18.73 -3.51 1.63
C HIS A 36 19.59 -2.98 0.49
N LEU A 37 20.88 -2.78 0.73
CA LEU A 37 21.81 -2.38 -0.32
C LEU A 37 21.89 -3.47 -1.38
N ASN A 38 21.67 -3.10 -2.64
CA ASN A 38 21.55 -4.05 -3.74
C ASN A 38 22.56 -3.73 -4.84
N GLN A 39 23.74 -4.33 -4.73
CA GLN A 39 24.82 -4.19 -5.72
C GLN A 39 24.42 -4.70 -7.11
N GLY A 40 23.53 -5.70 -7.19
CA GLY A 40 23.03 -6.21 -8.46
C GLY A 40 22.21 -5.16 -9.20
N LEU A 41 21.28 -4.48 -8.51
CA LEU A 41 20.51 -3.38 -9.10
C LEU A 41 21.38 -2.15 -9.38
N TYR A 42 22.43 -1.90 -8.59
CA TYR A 42 23.40 -0.84 -8.91
C TYR A 42 24.07 -1.08 -10.26
N LEU A 43 24.61 -2.29 -10.48
CA LEU A 43 25.26 -2.64 -11.75
C LEU A 43 24.28 -2.57 -12.93
N ASP A 44 23.06 -3.04 -12.72
CA ASP A 44 22.02 -3.02 -13.75
C ASP A 44 21.54 -1.59 -14.06
N PHE A 45 21.37 -0.75 -13.05
CA PHE A 45 20.89 0.63 -13.23
C PHE A 45 21.89 1.50 -14.02
N PHE A 46 23.18 1.40 -13.71
CA PHE A 46 24.20 2.27 -14.30
C PHE A 46 24.91 1.70 -15.54
N PHE A 47 24.89 0.38 -15.75
CA PHE A 47 25.70 -0.27 -16.79
C PHE A 47 24.94 -1.28 -17.64
N GLU A 48 24.25 -2.25 -17.03
CA GLU A 48 23.72 -3.39 -17.80
C GLU A 48 22.35 -3.13 -18.43
N HIS A 49 21.53 -2.28 -17.82
CA HIS A 49 20.21 -1.86 -18.28
C HIS A 49 19.27 -3.00 -18.72
N LYS A 50 19.31 -4.14 -18.01
CA LYS A 50 18.44 -5.30 -18.30
C LYS A 50 17.03 -5.08 -17.74
N ASN A 51 16.91 -4.45 -16.58
CA ASN A 51 15.60 -4.07 -16.02
C ASN A 51 15.20 -2.66 -16.47
N THR A 52 13.91 -2.37 -16.33
CA THR A 52 13.40 -1.01 -16.50
C THR A 52 13.16 -0.36 -15.14
N TYR A 53 13.44 0.93 -15.05
CA TYR A 53 13.38 1.73 -13.83
C TYR A 53 12.45 2.92 -14.06
N GLU A 54 11.21 2.79 -13.61
CA GLU A 54 10.21 3.84 -13.74
C GLU A 54 10.24 4.73 -12.49
N PRO A 55 10.50 6.04 -12.60
CA PRO A 55 10.46 6.94 -11.44
C PRO A 55 9.07 6.94 -10.80
N ILE A 56 9.01 6.84 -9.48
CA ILE A 56 7.74 6.82 -8.73
C ILE A 56 7.77 7.79 -7.55
N THR A 57 6.58 8.19 -7.09
CA THR A 57 6.42 8.98 -5.88
C THR A 57 6.51 8.11 -4.63
N VAL A 58 6.75 8.73 -3.46
CA VAL A 58 6.67 8.06 -2.15
C VAL A 58 5.31 7.37 -1.96
N ALA A 59 4.22 8.04 -2.32
CA ALA A 59 2.87 7.48 -2.19
C ALA A 59 2.67 6.21 -3.04
N ALA A 60 3.21 6.20 -4.27
CA ALA A 60 3.18 5.03 -5.15
C ALA A 60 4.05 3.88 -4.62
N ALA A 61 5.26 4.19 -4.13
CA ALA A 61 6.13 3.20 -3.48
C ALA A 61 5.44 2.56 -2.27
N GLN A 62 4.84 3.37 -1.40
CA GLN A 62 4.08 2.88 -0.25
C GLN A 62 2.89 2.01 -0.65
N GLN A 63 2.20 2.34 -1.74
CA GLN A 63 1.09 1.53 -2.26
C GLN A 63 1.60 0.18 -2.77
N ALA A 64 2.66 0.16 -3.58
CA ALA A 64 3.25 -1.08 -4.07
C ALA A 64 3.76 -2.00 -2.94
N ILE A 65 4.34 -1.42 -1.88
CA ILE A 65 4.72 -2.16 -0.66
C ILE A 65 3.50 -2.81 0.00
N ARG A 66 2.38 -2.08 0.13
CA ARG A 66 1.12 -2.62 0.70
C ARG A 66 0.54 -3.74 -0.15
N ASP A 67 0.67 -3.64 -1.46
CA ASP A 67 0.18 -4.64 -2.40
C ASP A 67 1.08 -5.88 -2.48
N GLY A 68 2.24 -5.86 -1.80
CA GLY A 68 3.11 -7.02 -1.65
C GLY A 68 4.07 -7.25 -2.83
N ILE A 69 4.49 -6.16 -3.49
CA ILE A 69 5.45 -6.20 -4.61
C ILE A 69 6.67 -7.07 -4.29
N GLY A 70 7.09 -7.93 -5.22
CA GLY A 70 8.42 -8.55 -5.18
C GLY A 70 8.66 -9.56 -4.06
N LYS A 71 7.61 -10.14 -3.45
CA LYS A 71 7.79 -11.12 -2.38
C LYS A 71 8.55 -12.34 -2.89
N LEU A 72 9.70 -12.63 -2.26
CA LEU A 72 10.51 -13.79 -2.62
C LEU A 72 9.87 -15.08 -2.11
N ASP A 73 9.88 -16.11 -2.93
CA ASP A 73 9.45 -17.44 -2.53
C ASP A 73 10.50 -18.08 -1.59
N GLY A 74 10.09 -18.27 -0.34
CA GLY A 74 10.94 -18.84 0.70
C GLY A 74 11.36 -20.29 0.47
N ARG A 75 10.67 -21.02 -0.42
CA ARG A 75 11.06 -22.41 -0.75
C ARG A 75 12.25 -22.46 -1.70
N THR A 76 12.34 -21.50 -2.61
CA THR A 76 13.36 -21.45 -3.67
C THR A 76 14.51 -20.52 -3.32
N LEU A 77 14.25 -19.47 -2.53
CA LEU A 77 15.21 -18.41 -2.21
C LEU A 77 15.47 -18.25 -0.71
N SER A 78 15.34 -19.33 0.08
CA SER A 78 15.57 -19.32 1.54
C SER A 78 16.91 -18.70 1.92
N HIS A 79 18.01 -19.14 1.31
CA HIS A 79 19.37 -18.65 1.56
C HIS A 79 19.50 -17.12 1.34
N LEU A 80 18.79 -16.59 0.34
CA LEU A 80 18.82 -15.15 0.04
C LEU A 80 17.99 -14.37 1.06
N ILE A 81 16.84 -14.92 1.48
CA ILE A 81 16.01 -14.32 2.54
C ILE A 81 16.77 -14.31 3.88
N GLU A 82 17.44 -15.40 4.24
CA GLU A 82 18.27 -15.49 5.45
C GLU A 82 19.39 -14.44 5.42
N ARG A 83 20.05 -14.27 4.27
CA ARG A 83 21.06 -13.22 4.09
C ARG A 83 20.48 -11.82 4.32
N PHE A 84 19.29 -11.51 3.80
CA PHE A 84 18.64 -10.23 4.06
C PHE A 84 18.21 -10.07 5.52
N GLN A 85 17.72 -11.13 6.17
CA GLN A 85 17.36 -11.09 7.59
C GLN A 85 18.57 -10.83 8.49
N ALA A 86 19.75 -11.30 8.10
CA ALA A 86 21.00 -11.10 8.81
C ALA A 86 21.70 -9.76 8.50
N ASP A 87 21.19 -8.95 7.57
CA ASP A 87 21.83 -7.69 7.17
C ASP A 87 21.71 -6.60 8.27
N PRO A 88 22.82 -6.20 8.91
CA PRO A 88 22.79 -5.20 9.98
C PRO A 88 22.61 -3.77 9.45
N SER A 89 22.83 -3.54 8.15
CA SER A 89 22.76 -2.22 7.52
C SER A 89 21.41 -1.93 6.87
N ALA A 90 20.44 -2.83 7.06
CA ALA A 90 19.10 -2.70 6.52
C ALA A 90 18.39 -1.46 7.07
N ARG A 91 17.80 -0.66 6.17
CA ARG A 91 17.08 0.57 6.52
C ARG A 91 15.58 0.30 6.59
N THR A 92 14.88 0.96 7.51
CA THR A 92 13.42 0.84 7.59
C THR A 92 12.76 1.56 6.41
N VAL A 93 11.47 1.29 6.20
CA VAL A 93 10.68 2.03 5.21
C VAL A 93 10.61 3.51 5.59
N GLU A 94 10.53 3.81 6.88
CA GLU A 94 10.51 5.16 7.43
C GLU A 94 11.84 5.90 7.18
N ASP A 95 12.99 5.23 7.34
CA ASP A 95 14.31 5.83 7.08
C ASP A 95 14.49 6.24 5.61
N VAL A 96 13.86 5.49 4.68
CA VAL A 96 14.03 5.68 3.24
C VAL A 96 12.94 6.57 2.63
N LEU A 97 11.69 6.42 3.07
CA LEU A 97 10.53 7.13 2.51
C LEU A 97 10.08 8.33 3.35
N GLY A 98 10.65 8.53 4.54
CA GLY A 98 10.25 9.56 5.49
C GLY A 98 9.11 9.14 6.43
N ALA A 99 9.03 9.79 7.59
CA ALA A 99 8.08 9.45 8.65
C ALA A 99 6.63 9.76 8.27
N THR A 100 5.87 8.76 7.85
CA THR A 100 4.47 8.65 8.24
C THR A 100 4.14 7.16 8.39
N PRO A 101 3.98 6.63 9.62
CA PRO A 101 3.61 5.23 9.80
C PRO A 101 2.27 4.99 9.11
N ILE A 102 2.25 4.04 8.18
CA ILE A 102 1.05 3.66 7.46
C ILE A 102 0.12 2.96 8.44
N PRO A 103 -1.09 3.49 8.72
CA PRO A 103 -2.00 2.84 9.64
C PRO A 103 -2.44 1.51 9.04
N THR A 104 -2.47 0.46 9.85
CA THR A 104 -3.06 -0.85 9.51
C THR A 104 -4.51 -0.70 9.06
N THR A 105 -5.08 -1.66 8.31
CA THR A 105 -6.50 -1.65 7.90
C THR A 105 -7.46 -1.42 9.08
N ARG A 106 -7.12 -1.95 10.25
CA ARG A 106 -7.86 -1.73 11.51
C ARG A 106 -7.75 -0.28 11.98
N GLN A 107 -6.55 0.30 11.99
CA GLN A 107 -6.35 1.70 12.38
C GLN A 107 -6.99 2.68 11.40
N GLN A 108 -6.96 2.39 10.08
CA GLN A 108 -7.66 3.17 9.06
C GLN A 108 -9.18 3.12 9.26
N ALA A 109 -9.74 1.94 9.53
CA ALA A 109 -11.17 1.79 9.80
C ALA A 109 -11.59 2.55 11.08
N SER A 110 -10.79 2.48 12.14
CA SER A 110 -11.03 3.23 13.38
C SER A 110 -10.88 4.74 13.22
N ALA A 111 -9.96 5.21 12.37
CA ALA A 111 -9.80 6.64 12.07
C ALA A 111 -10.98 7.18 11.26
N ARG A 112 -11.44 6.44 10.23
CA ARG A 112 -12.65 6.78 9.47
C ARG A 112 -13.90 6.77 10.34
N ALA A 113 -14.03 5.80 11.24
CA ALA A 113 -15.13 5.75 12.20
C ALA A 113 -15.11 6.95 13.16
N ARG A 114 -13.93 7.35 13.66
CA ARG A 114 -13.79 8.57 14.48
C ARG A 114 -14.16 9.84 13.71
N ALA A 115 -13.72 9.95 12.47
CA ALA A 115 -14.09 11.09 11.60
C ALA A 115 -15.61 11.15 11.37
N LEU A 116 -16.24 10.00 11.13
CA LEU A 116 -17.70 9.88 11.00
C LEU A 116 -18.44 10.21 12.30
N ALA A 117 -17.90 9.83 13.47
CA ALA A 117 -18.47 10.16 14.77
C ALA A 117 -18.43 11.67 15.07
N ALA A 118 -17.36 12.33 14.64
CA ALA A 118 -17.16 13.77 14.78
C ALA A 118 -17.96 14.59 13.75
N ALA A 119 -18.35 13.98 12.63
CA ALA A 119 -19.17 14.64 11.62
C ALA A 119 -20.61 14.91 12.13
N PRO A 120 -21.25 16.01 11.70
CA PRO A 120 -22.68 16.25 11.85
C PRO A 120 -23.51 15.04 11.37
N ALA A 121 -24.64 14.78 12.04
CA ALA A 121 -25.56 13.74 11.60
C ALA A 121 -26.10 14.08 10.19
N GLY A 122 -26.25 13.07 9.34
CA GLY A 122 -26.66 13.26 7.94
C GLY A 122 -25.55 13.72 6.98
N GLN A 123 -24.31 14.00 7.44
CA GLN A 123 -23.19 14.29 6.56
C GLN A 123 -22.64 13.00 5.94
N TRP A 124 -22.65 12.92 4.61
CA TRP A 124 -22.13 11.79 3.85
C TRP A 124 -20.61 11.86 3.70
N MET A 125 -19.93 10.76 4.03
CA MET A 125 -18.49 10.62 3.89
C MET A 125 -18.13 9.38 3.08
N THR A 126 -17.13 9.49 2.22
CA THR A 126 -16.60 8.35 1.46
C THR A 126 -15.88 7.37 2.37
N TRP A 127 -16.49 6.20 2.55
CA TRP A 127 -15.91 5.11 3.32
C TRP A 127 -14.87 4.33 2.52
N LYS A 128 -15.16 4.06 1.24
CA LYS A 128 -14.23 3.37 0.33
C LYS A 128 -14.65 3.59 -1.13
N SER A 129 -13.68 3.72 -2.01
CA SER A 129 -13.91 3.78 -3.47
C SER A 129 -13.43 2.49 -4.13
N TYR A 130 -14.11 2.13 -5.20
CA TYR A 130 -13.80 0.97 -6.03
C TYR A 130 -13.77 1.40 -7.49
N PRO A 131 -12.88 0.85 -8.32
CA PRO A 131 -12.99 0.98 -9.76
C PRO A 131 -14.35 0.48 -10.27
N ARG A 132 -14.87 1.10 -11.32
CA ARG A 132 -16.22 0.81 -11.83
C ARG A 132 -16.40 -0.64 -12.24
N GLU A 133 -15.37 -1.25 -12.81
CA GLU A 133 -15.33 -2.67 -13.17
C GLU A 133 -15.40 -3.61 -11.95
N ARG A 134 -15.19 -3.08 -10.74
CA ARG A 134 -15.30 -3.78 -9.46
C ARG A 134 -16.53 -3.38 -8.65
N LYS A 135 -17.59 -2.86 -9.29
CA LYS A 135 -18.84 -2.46 -8.64
C LYS A 135 -19.44 -3.54 -7.74
N GLN A 136 -19.29 -4.83 -8.07
CA GLN A 136 -19.72 -5.92 -7.17
C GLN A 136 -19.08 -5.85 -5.77
N LEU A 137 -17.82 -5.44 -5.66
CA LEU A 137 -17.14 -5.31 -4.36
C LEU A 137 -17.66 -4.12 -3.55
N ALA A 138 -18.11 -3.05 -4.22
CA ALA A 138 -18.78 -1.93 -3.57
C ALA A 138 -20.13 -2.38 -2.97
N HIS A 139 -20.90 -3.20 -3.70
CA HIS A 139 -22.15 -3.80 -3.20
C HIS A 139 -21.92 -4.74 -2.00
N VAL A 140 -20.87 -5.56 -2.04
CA VAL A 140 -20.48 -6.41 -0.90
C VAL A 140 -20.13 -5.55 0.31
N ALA A 141 -19.35 -4.49 0.12
CA ALA A 141 -18.99 -3.58 1.22
C ALA A 141 -20.21 -2.89 1.84
N VAL A 142 -21.18 -2.44 1.04
CA VAL A 142 -22.46 -1.92 1.54
C VAL A 142 -23.20 -2.96 2.39
N THR A 143 -23.27 -4.19 1.91
CA THR A 143 -23.91 -5.30 2.62
C THR A 143 -23.21 -5.61 3.95
N ASP A 144 -21.88 -5.63 3.96
CA ASP A 144 -21.08 -5.88 5.17
C ASP A 144 -21.21 -4.76 6.21
N ILE A 145 -21.37 -3.51 5.75
CA ILE A 145 -21.65 -2.36 6.62
C ILE A 145 -23.06 -2.48 7.22
N ARG A 146 -24.08 -2.73 6.41
CA ARG A 146 -25.48 -2.89 6.88
C ARG A 146 -25.65 -4.07 7.84
N SER A 147 -24.94 -5.16 7.61
CA SER A 147 -24.96 -6.35 8.46
C SER A 147 -24.08 -6.22 9.71
N GLY A 148 -23.40 -5.09 9.92
CA GLY A 148 -22.60 -4.83 11.12
C GLY A 148 -21.30 -5.63 11.22
N LYS A 149 -20.83 -6.21 10.11
CA LYS A 149 -19.54 -6.93 10.07
C LYS A 149 -18.35 -5.98 10.19
N VAL A 150 -18.53 -4.71 9.81
CA VAL A 150 -17.53 -3.66 10.00
C VAL A 150 -17.56 -3.19 11.46
N ARG A 151 -16.77 -3.84 12.32
CA ARG A 151 -16.73 -3.56 13.77
C ARG A 151 -16.59 -2.08 14.11
N ALA A 152 -15.76 -1.34 13.36
CA ALA A 152 -15.53 0.09 13.59
C ALA A 152 -16.80 0.95 13.39
N LEU A 153 -17.69 0.57 12.48
CA LEU A 153 -18.98 1.26 12.27
C LEU A 153 -20.07 0.75 13.21
N ARG A 154 -20.03 -0.53 13.57
CA ARG A 154 -20.95 -1.12 14.56
C ARG A 154 -20.88 -0.41 15.91
N GLU A 155 -19.68 0.01 16.33
CA GLU A 155 -19.46 0.75 17.56
C GLU A 155 -20.06 2.18 17.53
N LEU A 156 -20.42 2.71 16.35
CA LEU A 156 -21.07 4.02 16.18
C LEU A 156 -22.61 3.98 16.24
N GLY A 157 -23.22 2.80 16.28
CA GLY A 157 -24.68 2.65 16.25
C GLY A 157 -25.27 2.62 14.84
N LYS A 158 -26.48 3.16 14.66
CA LYS A 158 -27.16 3.18 13.35
C LYS A 158 -26.43 4.12 12.39
N VAL A 159 -26.09 3.62 11.21
CA VAL A 159 -25.46 4.38 10.12
C VAL A 159 -26.22 4.15 8.82
N ASP A 160 -26.32 5.19 8.01
CA ASP A 160 -26.86 5.11 6.65
C ASP A 160 -25.73 4.84 5.66
N VAL A 161 -26.00 4.01 4.65
CA VAL A 161 -24.99 3.67 3.64
C VAL A 161 -25.60 3.61 2.24
N ARG A 162 -24.89 4.19 1.27
CA ARG A 162 -25.29 4.23 -0.15
C ARG A 162 -24.08 4.12 -1.08
N LEU A 163 -24.36 3.84 -2.36
CA LEU A 163 -23.37 3.92 -3.43
C LEU A 163 -23.57 5.20 -4.22
N GLU A 164 -22.48 5.78 -4.69
CA GLU A 164 -22.48 6.88 -5.65
C GLU A 164 -21.46 6.58 -6.75
N ASP A 165 -21.89 6.66 -8.01
CA ASP A 165 -21.00 6.56 -9.16
C ASP A 165 -20.37 7.94 -9.40
N VAL A 166 -19.04 8.04 -9.33
CA VAL A 166 -18.27 9.29 -9.55
C VAL A 166 -17.15 8.99 -10.53
N ASP A 167 -17.18 9.62 -11.69
CA ASP A 167 -16.26 9.39 -12.80
C ASP A 167 -16.15 7.89 -13.15
N ASP A 168 -14.94 7.31 -13.04
CA ASP A 168 -14.66 5.90 -13.30
C ASP A 168 -14.60 5.06 -12.01
N GLN A 169 -15.24 5.55 -10.94
CA GLN A 169 -15.24 4.91 -9.63
C GLN A 169 -16.65 4.80 -9.06
N VAL A 170 -16.83 3.82 -8.17
CA VAL A 170 -18.01 3.64 -7.34
C VAL A 170 -17.60 3.87 -5.89
N GLN A 171 -18.19 4.89 -5.28
CA GLN A 171 -17.94 5.27 -3.89
C GLN A 171 -18.99 4.66 -2.97
N VAL A 172 -18.53 4.02 -1.89
CA VAL A 172 -19.37 3.64 -0.75
C VAL A 172 -19.38 4.81 0.21
N LEU A 173 -20.54 5.45 0.36
CA LEU A 173 -20.73 6.58 1.26
C LEU A 173 -21.43 6.11 2.54
N VAL A 174 -21.00 6.62 3.69
CA VAL A 174 -21.59 6.36 5.00
C VAL A 174 -21.92 7.70 5.67
N ALA A 175 -23.07 7.77 6.34
CA ALA A 175 -23.47 8.89 7.20
C ALA A 175 -23.93 8.36 8.56
N ARG A 176 -23.79 9.17 9.61
CA ARG A 176 -24.43 8.87 10.91
C ARG A 176 -25.94 9.13 10.76
N ALA A 177 -26.75 8.15 11.17
CA ALA A 177 -28.20 8.31 11.18
C ALA A 177 -28.59 9.43 12.16
N SER A 178 -29.62 10.19 11.80
CA SER A 178 -30.20 11.28 12.60
C SER A 178 -30.89 10.78 13.86
#